data_AF-X0ZQ76-F1
#
_entry.id   AF-X0ZQ76-F1
#
_cell.length_a   1.000
_cell.length_b   1.000
_cell.length_c   1.000
_cell.angle_alpha   90.00
_cell.angle_beta   90.00
_cell.angle_gamma   90.00
#
_symmetry.space_group_name_H-M   'P 1'
#
loop_
_entity.id
_entity.type
_entity.pdbx_description
1 polymer ?
#
loop_
_entity_poly.entity_id
_entity_poly.type
_entity_poly.pdbx_seq_one_letter_code
_entity_poly.pdbx_strand_id
1 'polypeptide(L)'
;ARTCYWRMPFRKHIKVTVTNESPVYPVADFYYYLDWQQHESLPDDTTYFHAAYHQSMPAEKGHYTILDTKGAGHYVGTVYSVQQVELGWFGEGDDFIYIDGSETPQLRGTGTEDYFNDAWGFREFSTPFHGVSLYEGRHPGDRVTAYRWHIMDPITFKKSLRVMIEHRGSVMDETAPVDEAKLVGSEERPDWVSSVGFWYQYPPATITEPLPPAEKRTAPYRVLPVGKLTHRA
;
A
#
# COMPACT_ATOMS: atom_id res chain seq x y z
N ALA A 1 5.36 2.40 -19.87
CA ALA A 1 5.39 3.80 -19.37
C ALA A 1 4.71 3.85 -18.00
N ARG A 2 5.16 4.73 -17.08
CA ARG A 2 4.47 5.01 -15.80
C ARG A 2 3.97 6.45 -15.87
N THR A 3 2.70 6.67 -15.56
CA THR A 3 2.06 7.98 -15.71
C THR A 3 1.35 8.36 -14.42
N CYS A 4 1.40 9.64 -14.06
CA CYS A 4 0.75 10.19 -12.88
C CYS A 4 -0.04 11.44 -13.31
N TYR A 5 -1.33 11.47 -13.00
CA TYR A 5 -2.23 12.59 -13.33
C TYR A 5 -2.70 13.37 -12.08
N TRP A 6 -2.14 13.07 -10.91
CA TRP A 6 -2.42 13.83 -9.69
C TRP A 6 -1.98 15.28 -9.87
N ARG A 7 -2.84 16.21 -9.44
CA ARG A 7 -2.50 17.63 -9.45
C ARG A 7 -1.57 17.91 -8.27
N MET A 8 -0.43 18.56 -8.52
CA MET A 8 0.56 18.83 -7.48
C MET A 8 0.83 20.34 -7.41
N PRO A 9 -0.06 21.13 -6.79
CA PRO A 9 0.13 22.58 -6.69
C PRO A 9 1.40 22.94 -5.92
N PHE A 10 2.10 24.00 -6.35
CA PHE A 10 3.23 24.57 -5.63
C PHE A 10 3.26 26.09 -5.82
N ARG A 11 3.66 26.85 -4.79
CA ARG A 11 3.68 28.33 -4.85
C ARG A 11 5.01 28.92 -5.33
N LYS A 12 6.15 28.32 -4.97
CA LYS A 12 7.49 28.89 -5.23
C LYS A 12 8.29 28.10 -6.25
N HIS A 13 8.47 26.80 -6.00
CA HIS A 13 9.18 25.89 -6.89
C HIS A 13 8.77 24.45 -6.60
N ILE A 14 9.04 23.57 -7.55
CA ILE A 14 9.02 22.12 -7.39
C ILE A 14 10.43 21.57 -7.63
N LYS A 15 10.85 20.58 -6.82
CA LYS A 15 12.08 19.83 -7.03
C LYS A 15 11.73 18.35 -7.07
N VAL A 16 12.06 17.70 -8.18
CA VAL A 16 11.92 16.25 -8.34
C VAL A 16 13.31 15.63 -8.28
N THR A 17 13.49 14.63 -7.42
CA THR A 17 14.75 13.89 -7.27
C THR A 17 14.52 12.43 -7.62
N VAL A 18 15.48 11.82 -8.31
CA VAL A 18 15.47 10.40 -8.66
C VAL A 18 16.77 9.79 -8.17
N THR A 19 16.67 8.66 -7.47
CA THR A 19 17.82 7.94 -6.90
C THR A 19 17.81 6.52 -7.43
N ASN A 20 18.95 6.03 -7.92
CA ASN A 20 19.15 4.60 -8.18
C ASN A 20 19.76 3.95 -6.95
N GLU A 21 19.02 3.04 -6.32
CA GLU A 21 19.48 2.26 -5.16
C GLU A 21 19.92 0.83 -5.53
N SER A 22 19.99 0.50 -6.83
CA SER A 22 20.48 -0.81 -7.26
C SER A 22 21.99 -0.92 -7.03
N PRO A 23 22.47 -1.98 -6.33
CA PRO A 23 23.90 -2.21 -6.18
C PRO A 23 24.54 -2.89 -7.41
N VAL A 24 23.72 -3.39 -8.34
CA VAL A 24 24.17 -4.21 -9.48
C VAL A 24 23.94 -3.52 -10.81
N TYR A 25 22.80 -2.85 -10.97
CA TYR A 25 22.36 -2.36 -12.28
C TYR A 25 22.45 -0.83 -12.35
N PRO A 26 23.30 -0.27 -13.23
CA PRO A 26 23.26 1.15 -13.52
C PRO A 26 21.99 1.51 -14.30
N VAL A 27 21.56 2.77 -14.20
CA VAL A 27 20.52 3.32 -15.08
C VAL A 27 21.18 3.73 -16.38
N ALA A 28 20.95 2.99 -17.46
CA ALA A 28 21.47 3.34 -18.77
C ALA A 28 20.83 4.62 -19.31
N ASP A 29 19.50 4.68 -19.29
CA ASP A 29 18.71 5.83 -19.74
C ASP A 29 17.52 6.08 -18.81
N PHE A 30 17.22 7.35 -18.54
CA PHE A 30 16.04 7.77 -17.76
C PHE A 30 15.26 8.83 -18.52
N TYR A 31 14.03 8.48 -18.94
CA TYR A 31 13.14 9.35 -19.70
C TYR A 31 11.99 9.82 -18.81
N TYR A 32 11.71 11.12 -18.82
CA TYR A 32 10.60 11.70 -18.06
C TYR A 32 9.96 12.87 -18.80
N TYR A 33 8.69 13.09 -18.48
CA TYR A 33 7.94 14.30 -18.81
C TYR A 33 7.44 14.90 -17.49
N LEU A 34 7.60 16.21 -17.34
CA LEU A 34 7.03 16.97 -16.24
C LEU A 34 6.19 18.10 -16.82
N ASP A 35 4.93 17.78 -17.11
CA ASP A 35 3.98 18.76 -17.60
C ASP A 35 3.42 19.57 -16.43
N TRP A 36 3.53 20.89 -16.52
CA TRP A 36 3.03 21.82 -15.51
C TRP A 36 2.38 23.03 -16.17
N GLN A 37 1.55 23.73 -15.39
CA GLN A 37 0.87 24.94 -15.83
C GLN A 37 1.23 26.08 -14.89
N GLN A 38 1.66 27.21 -15.46
CA GLN A 38 1.84 28.43 -14.70
C GLN A 38 0.49 29.11 -14.50
N HIS A 39 0.19 29.49 -13.27
CA HIS A 39 -0.95 30.33 -12.92
C HIS A 39 -0.42 31.65 -12.34
N GLU A 40 -1.18 32.75 -12.51
CA GLU A 40 -0.84 34.05 -11.91
C GLU A 40 -0.81 33.96 -10.38
N SER A 41 -1.76 33.22 -9.80
CA SER A 41 -1.84 32.91 -8.38
C SER A 41 -2.56 31.56 -8.17
N LEU A 42 -2.37 30.99 -6.98
CA LEU A 42 -3.13 29.83 -6.50
C LEU A 42 -4.07 30.29 -5.38
N PRO A 43 -5.32 29.77 -5.31
CA PRO A 43 -6.25 30.06 -4.22
C PRO A 43 -5.62 29.94 -2.84
N ASP A 44 -6.04 30.76 -1.87
CA ASP A 44 -5.46 30.77 -0.52
C ASP A 44 -5.65 29.43 0.21
N ASP A 45 -6.75 28.74 -0.07
CA ASP A 45 -7.12 27.42 0.46
C ASP A 45 -6.51 26.24 -0.32
N THR A 46 -5.54 26.50 -1.21
CA THR A 46 -4.84 25.44 -1.95
C THR A 46 -4.19 24.44 -1.01
N THR A 47 -4.58 23.17 -1.16
CA THR A 47 -3.94 22.03 -0.51
C THR A 47 -2.85 21.43 -1.40
N TYR A 48 -1.90 20.75 -0.78
CA TYR A 48 -0.74 20.18 -1.45
C TYR A 48 -0.85 18.67 -1.50
N PHE A 49 -0.46 18.09 -2.63
CA PHE A 49 -0.42 16.64 -2.80
C PHE A 49 0.71 16.02 -1.98
N HIS A 50 0.42 14.89 -1.35
CA HIS A 50 1.38 14.07 -0.63
C HIS A 50 1.15 12.60 -0.99
N ALA A 51 2.26 11.86 -1.01
CA ALA A 51 2.27 10.42 -1.10
C ALA A 51 3.38 9.90 -0.16
N ALA A 52 3.06 8.96 0.71
CA ALA A 52 4.02 8.40 1.67
C ALA A 52 4.00 6.88 1.60
N TYR A 53 5.19 6.30 1.46
CA TYR A 53 5.39 4.85 1.48
C TYR A 53 5.61 4.38 2.91
N HIS A 54 4.86 3.37 3.34
CA HIS A 54 5.11 2.65 4.59
C HIS A 54 5.26 1.16 4.31
N GLN A 55 5.91 0.44 5.22
CA GLN A 55 6.00 -1.02 5.19
C GLN A 55 6.09 -1.61 6.60
N SER A 56 5.70 -2.87 6.72
CA SER A 56 5.94 -3.71 7.90
C SER A 56 6.28 -5.11 7.38
N MET A 57 7.54 -5.50 7.55
CA MET A 57 8.12 -6.73 6.99
C MET A 57 9.02 -7.40 8.03
N PRO A 58 8.53 -8.35 8.85
CA PRO A 58 7.13 -8.81 8.92
C PRO A 58 6.17 -7.77 9.52
N ALA A 59 4.87 -7.97 9.28
CA ALA A 59 3.84 -7.18 9.95
C ALA A 59 3.94 -7.34 11.49
N GLU A 60 3.98 -6.21 12.20
CA GLU A 60 3.97 -6.18 13.66
C GLU A 60 2.56 -6.36 14.22
N LYS A 61 2.45 -6.90 15.44
CA LYS A 61 1.15 -7.07 16.11
C LYS A 61 0.39 -5.74 16.24
N GLY A 62 -0.90 -5.76 15.95
CA GLY A 62 -1.78 -4.60 15.89
C GLY A 62 -2.11 -4.19 14.45
N HIS A 63 -2.70 -3.02 14.27
CA HIS A 63 -3.08 -2.54 12.93
C HIS A 63 -1.88 -2.00 12.17
N TYR A 64 -1.81 -2.30 10.87
CA TYR A 64 -0.87 -1.67 9.96
C TYR A 64 -1.31 -0.23 9.66
N THR A 65 -0.39 0.74 9.81
CA THR A 65 -0.68 2.16 9.53
C THR A 65 -0.37 2.51 8.08
N ILE A 66 -1.41 2.85 7.31
CA ILE A 66 -1.27 3.37 5.95
C ILE A 66 -0.92 4.87 5.99
N LEU A 67 -1.57 5.63 6.88
CA LEU A 67 -1.36 7.07 7.02
C LEU A 67 -1.63 7.51 8.46
N ASP A 68 -0.75 8.35 9.02
CA ASP A 68 -1.02 9.16 10.22
C ASP A 68 -0.49 10.57 9.95
N THR A 69 -1.41 11.55 9.88
CA THR A 69 -1.05 12.94 9.57
C THR A 69 -1.86 13.94 10.36
N LYS A 70 -1.31 15.16 10.51
CA LYS A 70 -1.95 16.33 11.12
C LYS A 70 -2.06 17.46 10.11
N GLY A 71 -3.16 18.19 10.15
CA GLY A 71 -3.50 19.26 9.21
C GLY A 71 -4.98 19.21 8.83
N ALA A 72 -5.34 19.98 7.81
CA ALA A 72 -6.67 19.94 7.21
C ALA A 72 -6.56 19.54 5.74
N GLY A 73 -7.40 18.62 5.29
CA GLY A 73 -7.21 18.01 4.00
C GLY A 73 -8.21 16.91 3.68
N HIS A 74 -7.84 16.08 2.71
CA HIS A 74 -8.61 14.92 2.33
C HIS A 74 -7.71 13.81 1.77
N TYR A 75 -8.01 12.59 2.15
CA TYR A 75 -7.37 11.38 1.66
C TYR A 75 -8.04 10.92 0.37
N VAL A 76 -7.21 10.60 -0.63
CA VAL A 76 -7.64 10.34 -2.01
C VAL A 76 -7.31 8.93 -2.47
N GLY A 77 -6.68 8.09 -1.64
CA GLY A 77 -6.54 6.67 -1.92
C GLY A 77 -5.27 6.02 -1.42
N THR A 78 -5.15 4.75 -1.73
CA THR A 78 -3.97 3.93 -1.42
C THR A 78 -3.66 2.95 -2.52
N VAL A 79 -2.39 2.57 -2.59
CA VAL A 79 -1.95 1.30 -3.16
C VAL A 79 -1.48 0.45 -1.99
N TYR A 80 -1.99 -0.77 -1.87
CA TYR A 80 -1.70 -1.71 -0.80
C TYR A 80 -1.16 -3.00 -1.40
N SER A 81 -0.05 -3.50 -0.86
CA SER A 81 0.60 -4.72 -1.33
C SER A 81 0.92 -5.65 -0.18
N VAL A 82 0.69 -6.93 -0.41
CA VAL A 82 0.97 -8.00 0.55
C VAL A 82 1.77 -9.09 -0.16
N GLN A 83 2.85 -9.54 0.47
CA GLN A 83 3.48 -10.80 0.15
C GLN A 83 3.19 -11.78 1.28
N GLN A 84 2.47 -12.84 0.93
CA GLN A 84 2.00 -13.82 1.89
C GLN A 84 3.17 -14.66 2.40
N VAL A 85 3.21 -14.96 3.69
CA VAL A 85 4.23 -15.82 4.34
C VAL A 85 3.64 -17.10 4.92
N GLU A 86 2.31 -17.16 5.06
CA GLU A 86 1.55 -18.33 5.52
C GLU A 86 0.56 -18.80 4.44
N LEU A 87 0.10 -20.05 4.52
CA LEU A 87 -0.96 -20.56 3.63
C LEU A 87 -2.33 -19.97 4.02
N GLY A 88 -3.17 -19.66 3.02
CA GLY A 88 -4.55 -19.23 3.25
C GLY A 88 -4.85 -17.81 2.74
N TRP A 89 -6.11 -17.38 2.89
CA TRP A 89 -6.55 -16.04 2.50
C TRP A 89 -6.07 -14.98 3.49
N PHE A 90 -5.44 -13.90 3.01
CA PHE A 90 -4.84 -12.85 3.87
C PHE A 90 -5.77 -11.66 4.19
N GLY A 91 -6.94 -11.59 3.58
CA GLY A 91 -7.70 -10.34 3.46
C GLY A 91 -8.90 -10.19 4.38
N GLU A 92 -8.94 -10.86 5.52
CA GLU A 92 -10.06 -10.74 6.49
C GLU A 92 -9.97 -9.48 7.37
N GLY A 93 -8.92 -8.66 7.22
CA GLY A 93 -8.69 -7.49 8.06
C GLY A 93 -9.57 -6.30 7.71
N ASP A 94 -10.26 -5.73 8.72
CA ASP A 94 -11.04 -4.50 8.59
C ASP A 94 -10.12 -3.27 8.40
N ASP A 95 -10.55 -2.27 7.63
CA ASP A 95 -9.98 -0.92 7.68
C ASP A 95 -10.58 -0.09 8.82
N PHE A 96 -9.74 0.77 9.42
CA PHE A 96 -10.11 1.64 10.54
C PHE A 96 -9.61 3.06 10.27
N ILE A 97 -10.55 4.01 10.21
CA ILE A 97 -10.25 5.40 9.87
C ILE A 97 -10.70 6.33 11.00
N TYR A 98 -9.73 6.99 11.62
CA TYR A 98 -9.92 7.93 12.71
C TYR A 98 -9.76 9.35 12.18
N ILE A 99 -10.80 10.15 12.35
CA ILE A 99 -10.85 11.52 11.85
C ILE A 99 -10.78 12.48 13.04
N ASP A 100 -9.94 13.51 12.91
CA ASP A 100 -9.83 14.65 13.82
C ASP A 100 -9.59 14.31 15.31
N GLY A 101 -8.87 13.21 15.54
CA GLY A 101 -8.46 12.76 16.87
C GLY A 101 -9.54 12.01 17.64
N SER A 102 -10.58 11.51 16.95
CA SER A 102 -11.59 10.65 17.57
C SER A 102 -10.97 9.41 18.21
N GLU A 103 -11.49 9.00 19.36
CA GLU A 103 -11.08 7.78 20.08
C GLU A 103 -11.60 6.51 19.39
N THR A 104 -12.70 6.61 18.65
CA THR A 104 -13.32 5.50 17.90
C THR A 104 -13.23 5.74 16.38
N PRO A 105 -13.05 4.68 15.59
CA PRO A 105 -13.02 4.80 14.13
C PRO A 105 -14.35 5.40 13.65
N GLN A 106 -14.27 6.43 12.82
CA GLN A 106 -15.46 7.05 12.21
C GLN A 106 -15.91 6.29 10.96
N LEU A 107 -14.96 5.62 10.30
CA LEU A 107 -15.22 4.64 9.25
C LEU A 107 -14.54 3.34 9.66
N ARG A 108 -15.28 2.24 9.54
CA ARG A 108 -14.82 0.89 9.82
C ARG A 108 -15.30 -0.04 8.70
N GLY A 109 -14.39 -0.79 8.13
CA GLY A 109 -14.67 -1.80 7.10
C GLY A 109 -15.15 -3.14 7.65
N THR A 110 -15.11 -4.13 6.77
CA THR A 110 -15.56 -5.52 7.03
C THR A 110 -14.60 -6.58 6.50
N GLY A 111 -13.54 -6.16 5.80
CA GLY A 111 -12.59 -7.02 5.14
C GLY A 111 -11.68 -6.21 4.22
N THR A 112 -10.50 -6.73 3.93
CA THR A 112 -9.53 -6.05 3.07
C THR A 112 -10.06 -6.04 1.63
N GLU A 113 -10.65 -7.14 1.16
CA GLU A 113 -11.26 -7.17 -0.17
C GLU A 113 -12.42 -6.22 -0.29
N ASP A 114 -13.22 -6.10 0.76
CA ASP A 114 -14.37 -5.21 0.82
C ASP A 114 -13.92 -3.74 0.73
N TYR A 115 -12.83 -3.38 1.44
CA TYR A 115 -12.23 -2.05 1.32
C TYR A 115 -11.80 -1.74 -0.12
N PHE A 116 -11.31 -2.73 -0.87
CA PHE A 116 -10.92 -2.58 -2.28
C PHE A 116 -12.08 -2.80 -3.27
N ASN A 117 -13.33 -2.85 -2.79
CA ASN A 117 -14.55 -3.06 -3.57
C ASN A 117 -14.56 -4.37 -4.39
N ASP A 118 -13.91 -5.42 -3.89
CA ASP A 118 -14.17 -6.80 -4.32
C ASP A 118 -15.00 -7.49 -3.23
N ALA A 119 -15.30 -8.78 -3.39
CA ALA A 119 -15.96 -9.59 -2.38
C ALA A 119 -15.65 -11.07 -2.60
N TRP A 120 -15.63 -11.86 -1.51
CA TRP A 120 -15.33 -13.31 -1.54
C TRP A 120 -13.92 -13.62 -2.05
N GLY A 121 -12.97 -12.80 -1.62
CA GLY A 121 -11.58 -12.87 -2.05
C GLY A 121 -11.30 -12.15 -3.37
N PHE A 122 -10.01 -11.99 -3.65
CA PHE A 122 -9.55 -11.24 -4.82
C PHE A 122 -9.52 -12.04 -6.13
N ARG A 123 -9.63 -11.28 -7.22
CA ARG A 123 -9.26 -11.65 -8.58
C ARG A 123 -8.60 -10.45 -9.26
N GLU A 124 -7.84 -10.65 -10.33
CA GLU A 124 -7.27 -9.50 -11.03
C GLU A 124 -8.33 -8.72 -11.82
N PHE A 125 -8.38 -7.42 -11.61
CA PHE A 125 -9.20 -6.49 -12.39
C PHE A 125 -8.69 -5.06 -12.25
N SER A 126 -9.07 -4.19 -13.19
CA SER A 126 -8.73 -2.78 -13.16
C SER A 126 -9.91 -1.92 -13.57
N THR A 127 -10.31 -1.02 -12.68
CA THR A 127 -11.30 0.03 -12.95
C THR A 127 -10.67 1.42 -12.73
N PRO A 128 -11.33 2.52 -13.13
CA PRO A 128 -10.78 3.86 -12.92
C PRO A 128 -10.45 4.20 -11.46
N PHE A 129 -11.19 3.65 -10.48
CA PHE A 129 -11.10 4.05 -9.08
C PHE A 129 -10.70 2.94 -8.12
N HIS A 130 -10.69 1.68 -8.52
CA HIS A 130 -10.21 0.58 -7.69
C HIS A 130 -9.84 -0.63 -8.54
N GLY A 131 -9.05 -1.53 -7.99
CA GLY A 131 -8.69 -2.76 -8.67
C GLY A 131 -7.62 -3.55 -7.95
N VAL A 132 -7.42 -4.77 -8.43
CA VAL A 132 -6.35 -5.67 -7.99
C VAL A 132 -5.46 -5.90 -9.19
N SER A 133 -4.32 -5.20 -9.18
CA SER A 133 -3.36 -5.18 -10.30
C SER A 133 -2.43 -6.39 -10.34
N LEU A 134 -2.34 -7.14 -9.24
CA LEU A 134 -1.58 -8.38 -9.12
C LEU A 134 -2.27 -9.26 -8.08
N TYR A 135 -2.56 -10.50 -8.43
CA TYR A 135 -3.05 -11.51 -7.49
C TYR A 135 -2.50 -12.90 -7.86
N GLU A 136 -1.51 -13.38 -7.13
CA GLU A 136 -0.85 -14.66 -7.44
C GLU A 136 -1.51 -15.87 -6.74
N GLY A 137 -2.29 -15.64 -5.68
CA GLY A 137 -3.01 -16.71 -4.98
C GLY A 137 -3.03 -16.56 -3.47
N ARG A 138 -2.86 -17.69 -2.77
CA ARG A 138 -3.02 -17.86 -1.31
C ARG A 138 -1.90 -18.72 -0.69
N HIS A 139 -0.81 -18.93 -1.42
CA HIS A 139 0.34 -19.70 -0.95
C HIS A 139 1.40 -18.77 -0.35
N PRO A 140 2.25 -19.28 0.54
CA PRO A 140 3.46 -18.57 0.95
C PRO A 140 4.30 -18.16 -0.27
N GLY A 141 4.64 -16.88 -0.35
CA GLY A 141 5.35 -16.25 -1.46
C GLY A 141 4.46 -15.55 -2.48
N ASP A 142 3.15 -15.86 -2.53
CA ASP A 142 2.22 -15.22 -3.45
C ASP A 142 2.07 -13.72 -3.12
N ARG A 143 2.14 -12.89 -4.15
CA ARG A 143 2.05 -11.43 -4.04
C ARG A 143 0.69 -10.94 -4.47
N VAL A 144 0.26 -9.86 -3.82
CA VAL A 144 -0.98 -9.17 -4.09
C VAL A 144 -0.73 -7.66 -4.11
N THR A 145 -1.31 -6.94 -5.07
CA THR A 145 -1.34 -5.48 -5.08
C THR A 145 -2.71 -4.98 -5.49
N ALA A 146 -3.38 -4.29 -4.56
CA ALA A 146 -4.67 -3.65 -4.77
C ALA A 146 -4.54 -2.11 -4.68
N TYR A 147 -5.46 -1.40 -5.31
CA TYR A 147 -5.57 0.05 -5.22
C TYR A 147 -7.03 0.49 -5.06
N ARG A 148 -7.22 1.60 -4.36
CA ARG A 148 -8.50 2.32 -4.29
C ARG A 148 -8.23 3.83 -4.27
N TRP A 149 -8.97 4.55 -5.10
CA TRP A 149 -8.92 5.99 -5.27
C TRP A 149 -10.24 6.60 -4.81
N HIS A 150 -10.20 7.34 -3.71
CA HIS A 150 -11.32 8.09 -3.15
C HIS A 150 -11.53 9.41 -3.91
N ILE A 151 -11.75 9.33 -5.23
CA ILE A 151 -11.93 10.51 -6.09
C ILE A 151 -13.32 11.11 -5.90
N MET A 152 -14.34 10.24 -5.94
CA MET A 152 -15.74 10.65 -5.83
C MET A 152 -16.21 10.69 -4.36
N ASP A 153 -15.46 10.04 -3.47
CA ASP A 153 -15.74 9.81 -2.06
C ASP A 153 -14.53 10.17 -1.16
N PRO A 154 -13.93 11.37 -1.30
CA PRO A 154 -12.75 11.74 -0.53
C PRO A 154 -13.02 11.74 0.99
N ILE A 155 -12.08 11.21 1.77
CA ILE A 155 -12.18 11.19 3.23
C ILE A 155 -11.56 12.49 3.76
N THR A 156 -12.41 13.44 4.15
CA THR A 156 -12.00 14.77 4.61
C THR A 156 -11.68 14.81 6.11
N PHE A 157 -10.73 15.66 6.50
CA PHE A 157 -10.34 15.90 7.89
C PHE A 157 -9.94 17.37 8.11
N LYS A 158 -10.07 17.88 9.33
CA LYS A 158 -9.78 19.28 9.69
C LYS A 158 -8.58 19.45 10.64
N LYS A 159 -8.20 18.39 11.35
CA LYS A 159 -7.13 18.40 12.36
C LYS A 159 -6.14 17.26 12.15
N SER A 160 -6.63 16.05 11.89
CA SER A 160 -5.78 14.88 11.69
C SER A 160 -6.53 13.73 11.04
N LEU A 161 -5.78 12.83 10.41
CA LEU A 161 -6.30 11.60 9.85
C LEU A 161 -5.37 10.46 10.19
N ARG A 162 -5.93 9.36 10.70
CA ARG A 162 -5.24 8.07 10.80
C ARG A 162 -6.01 7.02 10.03
N VAL A 163 -5.35 6.41 9.05
CA VAL A 163 -5.86 5.30 8.23
C VAL A 163 -5.05 4.07 8.56
N MET A 164 -5.73 3.05 9.05
CA MET A 164 -5.13 1.78 9.43
C MET A 164 -5.91 0.62 8.83
N ILE A 165 -5.28 -0.53 8.73
CA ILE A 165 -5.93 -1.77 8.31
C ILE A 165 -5.39 -2.93 9.16
N GLU A 166 -6.27 -3.84 9.55
CA GLU A 166 -5.84 -5.11 10.14
C GLU A 166 -5.15 -5.98 9.09
N HIS A 167 -4.14 -6.74 9.51
CA HIS A 167 -3.52 -7.79 8.68
C HIS A 167 -3.94 -9.15 9.22
N ARG A 168 -5.19 -9.52 8.94
CA ARG A 168 -5.79 -10.76 9.42
C ARG A 168 -6.22 -11.65 8.28
N GLY A 169 -6.13 -12.96 8.47
CA GLY A 169 -6.55 -13.90 7.45
C GLY A 169 -6.72 -15.31 7.96
N SER A 170 -7.12 -16.19 7.05
CA SER A 170 -7.30 -17.62 7.29
C SER A 170 -6.03 -18.28 7.81
N VAL A 171 -6.23 -19.18 8.77
CA VAL A 171 -5.24 -20.16 9.23
C VAL A 171 -5.65 -21.52 8.67
N MET A 172 -4.71 -22.18 7.99
CA MET A 172 -4.92 -23.49 7.36
C MET A 172 -4.22 -24.59 8.18
N ASP A 173 -4.81 -25.78 8.24
CA ASP A 173 -4.16 -26.97 8.79
C ASP A 173 -3.09 -27.47 7.82
N GLU A 174 -1.83 -27.11 8.11
CA GLU A 174 -0.67 -27.50 7.30
C GLU A 174 -0.11 -28.88 7.66
N THR A 175 -0.76 -29.63 8.57
CA THR A 175 -0.36 -31.03 8.84
C THR A 175 -0.82 -31.99 7.74
N ALA A 176 -1.83 -31.58 6.96
CA ALA A 176 -2.28 -32.26 5.75
C ALA A 176 -1.50 -31.79 4.51
N PRO A 177 -1.47 -32.57 3.41
CA PRO A 177 -1.04 -32.08 2.11
C PRO A 177 -1.71 -30.74 1.74
N VAL A 178 -1.00 -29.86 1.02
CA VAL A 178 -1.46 -28.49 0.71
C VAL A 178 -2.83 -28.46 0.00
N ASP A 179 -3.11 -29.46 -0.83
CA ASP A 179 -4.37 -29.65 -1.54
C ASP A 179 -5.52 -30.18 -0.65
N GLU A 180 -5.20 -30.64 0.55
CA GLU A 180 -6.15 -31.12 1.56
C GLU A 180 -6.24 -30.20 2.79
N ALA A 181 -5.44 -29.12 2.82
CA ALA A 181 -5.38 -28.18 3.93
C ALA A 181 -6.78 -27.58 4.19
N LYS A 182 -7.22 -27.64 5.45
CA LYS A 182 -8.54 -27.15 5.87
C LYS A 182 -8.43 -25.84 6.63
N LEU A 183 -9.42 -24.97 6.46
CA LEU A 183 -9.56 -23.78 7.29
C LEU A 183 -9.81 -24.18 8.75
N VAL A 184 -8.98 -23.66 9.65
CA VAL A 184 -9.07 -23.93 11.10
C VAL A 184 -9.28 -22.67 11.94
N GLY A 185 -9.07 -21.48 11.37
CA GLY A 185 -9.29 -20.22 12.08
C GLY A 185 -9.02 -18.98 11.24
N SER A 186 -9.07 -17.82 11.89
CA SER A 186 -8.65 -16.54 11.33
C SER A 186 -7.87 -15.75 12.39
N GLU A 187 -6.62 -15.44 12.08
CA GLU A 187 -5.68 -14.80 13.01
C GLU A 187 -4.94 -13.65 12.33
N GLU A 188 -4.18 -12.92 13.14
CA GLU A 188 -3.24 -11.91 12.66
C GLU A 188 -2.06 -12.59 11.96
N ARG A 189 -1.73 -12.12 10.75
CA ARG A 189 -0.78 -12.79 9.86
C ARG A 189 0.51 -11.98 9.72
N PRO A 190 1.69 -12.58 9.91
CA PRO A 190 2.98 -11.87 9.81
C PRO A 190 3.40 -11.60 8.36
N ASP A 191 2.44 -11.50 7.44
CA ASP A 191 2.65 -11.24 6.03
C ASP A 191 3.42 -9.94 5.84
N TRP A 192 4.11 -9.80 4.71
CA TRP A 192 4.89 -8.62 4.42
C TRP A 192 4.02 -7.58 3.73
N VAL A 193 3.74 -6.50 4.45
CA VAL A 193 2.78 -5.48 4.03
C VAL A 193 3.51 -4.20 3.64
N SER A 194 3.10 -3.59 2.54
CA SER A 194 3.52 -2.24 2.17
C SER A 194 2.40 -1.46 1.54
N SER A 195 2.46 -0.14 1.66
CA SER A 195 1.45 0.74 1.08
C SER A 195 2.04 2.09 0.66
N VAL A 196 1.30 2.78 -0.20
CA VAL A 196 1.47 4.21 -0.41
C VAL A 196 0.12 4.88 -0.16
N GLY A 197 0.03 5.69 0.88
CA GLY A 197 -1.14 6.54 1.13
C GLY A 197 -1.03 7.84 0.33
N PHE A 198 -2.14 8.28 -0.27
CA PHE A 198 -2.22 9.49 -1.12
C PHE A 198 -3.25 10.46 -0.54
N TRP A 199 -2.87 11.73 -0.36
CA TRP A 199 -3.77 12.74 0.21
C TRP A 199 -3.38 14.16 -0.19
N TYR A 200 -4.30 15.10 0.04
CA TYR A 200 -4.05 16.52 -0.05
C TYR A 200 -4.23 17.18 1.31
N GLN A 201 -3.35 18.11 1.69
CA GLN A 201 -3.56 18.89 2.92
C GLN A 201 -2.88 20.26 2.93
N TYR A 202 -3.29 21.08 3.89
CA TYR A 202 -2.61 22.29 4.34
C TYR A 202 -2.61 22.38 5.88
N PRO A 203 -1.54 22.87 6.53
CA PRO A 203 -0.21 23.10 5.95
C PRO A 203 0.39 21.80 5.36
N PRO A 204 1.34 21.89 4.42
CA PRO A 204 2.00 20.71 3.87
C PRO A 204 2.57 19.84 4.99
N ALA A 205 2.32 18.53 4.94
CA ALA A 205 2.94 17.58 5.83
C ALA A 205 4.43 17.46 5.50
N THR A 206 5.26 17.39 6.55
CA THR A 206 6.66 16.98 6.38
C THR A 206 6.72 15.48 6.60
N ILE A 207 7.12 14.73 5.56
CA ILE A 207 7.41 13.31 5.68
C ILE A 207 8.80 13.20 6.30
N THR A 208 8.86 12.89 7.59
CA THR A 208 10.12 12.83 8.36
C THR A 208 10.76 11.45 8.37
N GLU A 209 9.96 10.40 8.16
CA GLU A 209 10.47 9.04 8.11
C GLU A 209 11.14 8.78 6.76
N PRO A 210 12.44 8.42 6.75
CA PRO A 210 13.10 8.07 5.51
C PRO A 210 12.56 6.72 5.00
N LEU A 211 12.61 6.53 3.69
CA LEU A 211 12.37 5.20 3.12
C LEU A 211 13.36 4.20 3.75
N PRO A 212 12.90 3.00 4.16
CA PRO A 212 13.81 1.94 4.59
C PRO A 212 14.83 1.65 3.48
N PRO A 213 16.09 1.29 3.78
CA PRO A 213 17.08 0.92 2.75
C PRO A 213 16.54 -0.13 1.76
N ALA A 214 17.00 -0.09 0.51
CA ALA A 214 16.47 -0.95 -0.56
C ALA A 214 16.44 -2.44 -0.21
N GLU A 215 17.48 -2.94 0.47
CA GLU A 215 17.57 -4.33 0.94
C GLU A 215 16.50 -4.72 1.96
N LYS A 216 15.90 -3.75 2.65
CA LYS A 216 14.77 -3.94 3.58
C LYS A 216 13.41 -3.76 2.93
N ARG A 217 13.35 -3.30 1.67
CA ARG A 217 12.10 -3.14 0.90
C ARG A 217 11.87 -4.28 -0.10
N THR A 218 12.80 -5.23 -0.15
CA THR A 218 12.71 -6.43 -0.97
C THR A 218 12.65 -7.65 -0.08
N ALA A 219 11.76 -8.57 -0.42
CA ALA A 219 11.72 -9.90 0.13
C ALA A 219 13.10 -10.59 0.12
N PRO A 220 13.60 -11.10 1.26
CA PRO A 220 14.73 -12.02 1.26
C PRO A 220 14.50 -13.17 0.28
N TYR A 221 15.43 -13.34 -0.64
CA TYR A 221 15.40 -14.43 -1.61
C TYR A 221 16.72 -15.18 -1.61
N ARG A 222 16.68 -16.44 -2.04
CA ARG A 222 17.88 -17.24 -2.29
C ARG A 222 17.90 -17.67 -3.75
N VAL A 223 18.95 -17.30 -4.48
CA VAL A 223 19.17 -17.81 -5.84
C VAL A 223 19.72 -19.23 -5.75
N LEU A 224 18.96 -20.19 -6.27
CA LEU A 224 19.39 -21.59 -6.38
C LEU A 224 19.71 -21.89 -7.86
N PRO A 225 20.98 -22.03 -8.24
CA PRO A 225 21.33 -22.41 -9.61
C PRO A 225 20.83 -23.83 -9.88
N VAL A 226 20.04 -24.01 -10.95
CA VAL A 226 19.47 -25.31 -11.32
C VAL A 226 20.55 -26.40 -11.41
N GLY A 227 21.73 -26.07 -11.96
CA GLY A 227 22.86 -27.00 -12.06
C GLY A 227 23.50 -27.43 -10.72
N LYS A 228 23.10 -26.84 -9.60
CA LYS A 228 23.53 -27.23 -8.24
C LYS A 228 22.44 -27.96 -7.45
N LEU A 229 21.26 -28.15 -8.02
CA LEU A 229 20.17 -28.90 -7.40
C LEU A 229 20.37 -30.40 -7.67
N THR A 230 20.37 -31.21 -6.61
CA THR A 230 20.29 -32.66 -6.73
C THR A 230 18.84 -33.04 -7.01
N HIS A 231 18.53 -33.57 -8.20
CA HIS A 231 17.23 -34.19 -8.44
C HIS A 231 17.26 -35.65 -7.97
N ARG A 232 16.17 -36.12 -7.36
CA ARG A 232 15.90 -37.56 -7.23
C ARG A 232 15.10 -37.97 -8.45
N ALA A 233 15.62 -38.96 -9.18
CA ALA A 233 14.86 -39.67 -10.22
C ALA A 233 13.82 -40.60 -9.58
#